data_AF-A0A1W2E199-F1
#
_entry.id   AF-A0A1W2E199-F1
#
_cell.length_a   1.000
_cell.length_b   1.000
_cell.length_c   1.000
_cell.angle_alpha   90.00
_cell.angle_beta   90.00
_cell.angle_gamma   90.00
#
_symmetry.space_group_name_H-M   'P 1'
#
loop_
_entity.id
_entity.type
_entity.pdbx_description
1 polymer ?
#
loop_
_entity_poly.entity_id
_entity_poly.type
_entity_poly.pdbx_seq_one_letter_code
_entity_poly.pdbx_strand_id
1 'polypeptide(L)' 'MLAERNSPTIQPSSVDAALAWHNGDARATIETLLRDCGYLREQIDLARGCISKGLTRGWLPETERRED' A
#
# COMPACT_ATOMS: atom_id res chain seq x y z
N MET A 1 -8.25 -42.42 10.53
CA MET A 1 -9.15 -41.68 9.61
C MET A 1 -8.84 -40.20 9.72
N LEU A 2 -8.64 -39.55 8.58
CA LEU A 2 -8.28 -38.14 8.43
C LEU A 2 -9.47 -37.23 8.79
N ALA A 3 -9.32 -36.35 9.78
CA ALA A 3 -10.24 -35.23 10.00
C ALA A 3 -9.67 -34.11 10.90
N GLU A 4 -8.42 -33.70 10.74
CA GLU A 4 -8.04 -32.31 11.09
C GLU A 4 -8.44 -31.44 9.91
N ARG A 5 -9.73 -31.13 9.85
CA ARG A 5 -10.33 -30.31 8.81
C ARG A 5 -9.95 -28.86 9.12
N ASN A 6 -8.85 -28.41 8.52
CA ASN A 6 -8.49 -27.02 8.22
C ASN A 6 -9.34 -25.98 8.97
N SER A 7 -8.98 -25.68 10.23
CA SER A 7 -9.54 -24.52 10.92
C SER A 7 -9.24 -23.30 10.05
N PRO A 8 -10.23 -22.46 9.67
CA PRO A 8 -9.92 -21.25 8.95
C PRO A 8 -9.09 -20.38 9.89
N THR A 9 -7.78 -20.34 9.68
CA THR A 9 -6.94 -19.30 10.27
C THR A 9 -7.52 -18.00 9.77
N ILE A 10 -8.26 -17.29 10.64
CA ILE A 10 -8.71 -15.93 10.36
C ILE A 10 -7.44 -15.11 10.35
N GLN A 11 -6.81 -15.04 9.18
CA GLN A 11 -5.68 -14.15 8.99
C GLN A 11 -6.24 -12.74 9.12
N PRO A 12 -5.64 -11.90 9.98
CA PRO A 12 -6.10 -10.53 10.13
C PRO A 12 -6.06 -9.85 8.76
N SER A 13 -7.11 -9.09 8.45
CA SER A 13 -7.12 -8.33 7.20
C SER A 13 -5.96 -7.33 7.20
N SER A 14 -5.58 -6.83 6.02
CA SER A 14 -4.58 -5.76 5.93
C SER A 14 -4.99 -4.52 6.72
N VAL A 15 -6.29 -4.26 6.85
CA VAL A 15 -6.86 -3.19 7.67
C VAL A 15 -6.65 -3.48 9.15
N ASP A 16 -6.93 -4.70 9.62
CA ASP A 16 -6.72 -5.09 11.01
C ASP A 16 -5.24 -5.00 11.41
N ALA A 17 -4.35 -5.40 10.51
CA ALA A 17 -2.90 -5.27 10.71
C ALA A 17 -2.46 -3.79 10.81
N ALA A 18 -3.00 -2.92 9.95
CA ALA A 18 -2.70 -1.48 9.99
C ALA A 18 -3.29 -0.79 11.24
N LEU A 19 -4.47 -1.20 11.69
CA LEU A 19 -5.06 -0.71 12.94
C LEU A 19 -4.25 -1.17 14.16
N ALA A 20 -3.75 -2.41 14.16
CA ALA A 20 -2.95 -2.95 15.25
C ALA A 20 -1.66 -2.14 15.52
N TRP A 21 -1.07 -1.52 14.49
CA TRP A 21 0.09 -0.62 14.64
C TRP A 21 -0.17 0.59 15.52
N HIS A 22 -1.41 1.06 15.59
CA HIS A 22 -1.83 2.17 16.45
C HIS A 22 -2.79 1.70 17.55
N ASN A 23 -2.66 0.45 18.02
CA ASN A 23 -3.49 -0.12 19.08
C ASN A 23 -5.01 -0.01 18.82
N GLY A 24 -5.43 -0.04 17.55
CA GLY A 24 -6.82 0.10 17.14
C GLY A 24 -7.30 1.55 16.95
N ASP A 25 -6.44 2.57 17.13
CA ASP A 25 -6.78 3.96 16.84
C ASP A 25 -6.82 4.20 15.33
N ALA A 26 -8.03 4.17 14.79
CA ALA A 26 -8.28 4.40 13.37
C ALA A 26 -7.82 5.77 12.89
N ARG A 27 -7.89 6.81 13.74
CA ARG A 27 -7.51 8.17 13.32
C ARG A 27 -5.99 8.30 13.21
N ALA A 28 -5.26 7.76 14.18
CA ALA A 28 -3.80 7.69 14.12
C ALA A 28 -3.31 6.83 12.94
N THR A 29 -3.95 5.67 12.69
CA THR A 29 -3.65 4.84 11.51
C THR A 29 -3.88 5.60 10.20
N ILE A 30 -5.03 6.28 10.05
CA ILE A 30 -5.32 7.04 8.82
C ILE A 30 -4.32 8.20 8.65
N GLU A 31 -3.96 8.91 9.70
CA GLU A 31 -2.97 10.00 9.63
C GLU A 31 -1.61 9.47 9.13
N THR A 32 -1.13 8.36 9.69
CA THR A 32 0.11 7.71 9.25
C THR A 32 0.03 7.30 7.79
N LEU A 33 -1.06 6.62 7.38
CA LEU A 33 -1.24 6.19 6.00
C LEU A 33 -1.27 7.36 5.01
N LEU A 34 -1.93 8.48 5.38
CA LEU A 34 -1.94 9.68 4.55
C LEU A 34 -0.53 10.29 4.41
N ARG A 35 0.25 10.30 5.50
CA ARG A 35 1.66 10.75 5.47
C ARG A 35 2.51 9.86 4.57
N ASP A 36 2.36 8.54 4.70
CA ASP A 36 3.09 7.57 3.88
C ASP A 36 2.72 7.70 2.40
N CYS A 37 1.42 7.86 2.08
CA CYS A 37 0.97 8.14 0.72
C CYS A 37 1.57 9.45 0.17
N GLY A 38 1.67 10.49 0.99
CA GLY A 38 2.32 11.75 0.62
C GLY A 38 3.79 11.54 0.26
N TYR A 39 4.53 10.88 1.15
CA TYR A 39 5.94 10.54 0.93
C TYR A 39 6.15 9.70 -0.35
N LEU A 40 5.32 8.67 -0.57
CA LEU A 40 5.41 7.83 -1.75
C LEU A 40 5.14 8.60 -3.05
N ARG A 41 4.19 9.54 -3.04
CA ARG A 41 3.93 10.42 -4.19
C ARG A 41 5.15 11.28 -4.51
N GLU A 42 5.81 11.86 -3.51
CA GLU A 42 7.06 12.62 -3.70
C GLU A 42 8.18 11.75 -4.28
N GLN A 43 8.34 10.51 -3.81
CA GLN A 43 9.33 9.58 -4.35
C GLN A 43 9.06 9.24 -5.82
N ILE A 44 7.78 9.06 -6.19
CA ILE A 44 7.39 8.81 -7.58
C ILE A 44 7.71 10.02 -8.47
N ASP A 45 7.44 11.24 -8.01
CA ASP A 45 7.74 12.46 -8.75
C ASP A 45 9.24 12.65 -8.96
N LEU A 46 10.05 12.37 -7.93
CA LEU A 46 11.50 12.34 -8.05
C LEU A 46 11.96 11.30 -9.08
N ALA A 47 11.46 10.06 -8.97
CA ALA A 47 11.83 8.98 -9.87
C ALA A 47 11.46 9.30 -11.33
N ARG A 48 10.28 9.89 -11.56
CA ARG A 48 9.81 10.34 -12.87
C ARG A 48 10.76 11.35 -13.52
N GLY A 49 11.34 12.27 -12.74
CA GLY A 49 12.33 13.23 -13.22
C GLY A 49 13.70 12.61 -13.54
N CYS A 50 14.06 11.52 -12.84
CA CYS A 50 15.34 10.83 -13.02
C CYS A 50 15.32 9.76 -14.13
N ILE A 51 14.18 9.14 -14.39
CA ILE A 51 14.06 8.03 -15.36
C ILE A 51 13.98 8.57 -16.79
N SER A 52 14.86 8.07 -17.67
CA SER A 52 14.78 8.42 -19.09
C SER A 52 13.60 7.73 -19.77
N LYS A 53 12.93 8.43 -20.70
CA LYS A 53 11.82 7.86 -21.49
C LYS A 53 12.24 6.63 -22.31
N GLY A 54 13.52 6.53 -22.69
CA GLY A 54 14.05 5.38 -23.40
C GLY A 54 14.12 4.12 -22.54
N LEU A 55 14.45 4.26 -21.25
CA LEU A 55 14.57 3.14 -20.31
C LEU A 55 13.24 2.41 -20.11
N THR A 56 12.15 3.16 -20.00
CA THR A 56 10.79 2.62 -19.77
C THR A 56 9.98 2.47 -21.05
N ARG A 57 10.61 2.62 -22.23
CA ARG A 57 9.94 2.57 -23.55
C ARG A 57 8.72 3.50 -23.63
N GLY A 58 8.84 4.70 -23.08
CA GLY A 58 7.82 5.73 -23.09
C GLY A 58 6.80 5.65 -21.95
N TRP A 59 6.83 4.60 -21.12
CA TRP A 59 5.99 4.54 -19.93
C TRP A 59 6.52 5.48 -18.83
N LEU A 60 5.63 6.16 -18.12
CA LEU A 60 5.96 6.96 -16.95
C LEU A 60 5.02 6.54 -15.80
N PRO A 61 5.52 6.50 -14.55
CA PRO A 61 4.67 6.18 -13.41
C PRO A 61 3.56 7.23 -13.25
N GLU A 62 2.45 6.92 -12.62
CA GLU A 62 1.39 7.89 -12.30
C GLU A 62 1.11 7.85 -10.79
N THR A 63 0.88 9.01 -10.20
CA THR A 63 0.63 9.14 -8.75
C THR A 63 -0.82 8.86 -8.38
N GLU A 64 -1.75 9.09 -9.31
CA GLU A 64 -3.17 8.87 -9.12
C GLU A 64 -3.60 7.54 -9.69
N ARG A 65 -4.53 6.88 -8.99
CA ARG A 65 -5.20 5.69 -9.52
C ARG A 65 -6.17 6.14 -10.62
N ARG A 66 -6.13 5.45 -11.76
CA ARG A 66 -7.19 5.57 -12.77
C ARG A 66 -8.38 4.75 -12.29
N GLU A 67 -9.53 5.40 -12.16
CA GLU A 67 -10.80 4.73 -11.91
C GLU A 67 -11.37 4.33 -13.28
N ASP A 68 -11.38 3.02 -13.58
CA ASP A 68 -12.01 2.42 -14.75
C ASP A 68 -13.35 1.77 -14.38
#